data_AF-A0A0L7L0E8-F1
#
_entry.id   AF-A0A0L7L0E8-F1
#
_cell.length_a   1.000
_cell.length_b   1.000
_cell.length_c   1.000
_cell.angle_alpha   90.00
_cell.angle_beta   90.00
_cell.angle_gamma   90.00
#
_symmetry.space_group_name_H-M   'P 1'
#
loop_
_entity.id
_entity.type
_entity.pdbx_description
1 polymer ?
#
loop_
_entity_poly.entity_id
_entity_poly.type
_entity_poly.pdbx_seq_one_letter_code
_entity_poly.pdbx_strand_id
1 'polypeptide(L)'
;MYRKRLLHLAQLSAVGCTGFLAGQLCKNKENIVENEITVDGRSLKNRPGLPIFGTVSAATPYTESGPKDRISQIMKYGFPGLDNVRSYEDFVLSYDRRTRVPHWVFEHLTRAHVSKNDQVDRSKCDFKPDESIHPFFR
;
A
#
# COMPACT_ATOMS: atom_id res chain seq x y z
N MET A 1 -16.85 -51.84 35.92
CA MET A 1 -17.06 -50.39 35.67
C MET A 1 -15.87 -49.69 34.98
N TYR A 2 -14.63 -50.17 35.14
CA TYR A 2 -13.42 -49.54 34.57
C TYR A 2 -13.26 -49.67 33.04
N ARG A 3 -13.65 -50.80 32.43
CA ARG A 3 -13.48 -51.03 30.98
C ARG A 3 -14.23 -50.02 30.10
N LYS A 4 -15.43 -49.57 30.52
CA LYS A 4 -16.22 -48.56 29.79
C LYS A 4 -15.58 -47.17 29.85
N ARG A 5 -14.96 -46.81 30.98
CA ARG A 5 -14.24 -45.52 31.13
C ARG A 5 -12.95 -45.49 30.31
N LEU A 6 -12.24 -46.62 30.22
CA LEU A 6 -11.05 -46.75 29.40
C LEU A 6 -11.37 -46.61 27.90
N LEU A 7 -12.48 -47.20 27.45
CA LEU A 7 -12.96 -47.07 26.07
C LEU A 7 -13.32 -45.62 25.71
N HIS A 8 -13.98 -44.87 26.60
CA HIS A 8 -14.28 -43.46 26.35
C HIS A 8 -13.03 -42.58 26.31
N LEU A 9 -12.05 -42.83 27.17
CA LEU A 9 -10.76 -42.12 27.12
C LEU A 9 -10.01 -42.41 25.81
N ALA A 10 -10.02 -43.66 25.35
CA ALA A 10 -9.42 -44.04 24.07
C ALA A 10 -10.11 -43.34 22.90
N GLN A 11 -11.45 -43.28 22.89
CA GLN A 11 -12.22 -42.56 21.87
C GLN A 11 -11.91 -41.06 21.84
N LEU A 12 -11.83 -40.40 23.00
CA LEU A 12 -11.47 -38.99 23.11
C LEU A 12 -10.05 -38.72 22.57
N SER A 13 -9.09 -39.56 22.93
CA SER A 13 -7.71 -39.43 22.41
C SER A 13 -7.64 -39.65 20.90
N ALA A 14 -8.41 -40.60 20.36
CA ALA A 14 -8.43 -40.88 18.93
C ALA A 14 -8.98 -39.69 18.13
N VAL A 15 -10.09 -39.09 18.58
CA VAL A 15 -10.69 -37.91 17.92
C VAL A 15 -9.76 -36.69 17.98
N GLY A 16 -9.08 -36.48 19.12
CA GLY A 16 -8.10 -35.41 19.26
C GLY A 16 -6.90 -35.58 18.31
N CYS A 17 -6.32 -36.78 18.28
CA CYS A 17 -5.18 -37.07 17.42
C CYS A 17 -5.53 -36.99 15.93
N THR A 18 -6.69 -37.51 15.50
CA THR A 18 -7.12 -37.42 14.10
C THR A 18 -7.42 -35.99 13.69
N GLY A 19 -8.05 -35.18 14.55
CA GLY A 19 -8.28 -33.76 14.31
C GLY A 19 -6.98 -32.97 14.16
N PHE A 20 -5.99 -33.23 15.01
CA PHE A 20 -4.67 -32.58 14.93
C PHE A 20 -3.93 -32.92 13.64
N LEU A 21 -3.89 -34.21 13.27
CA LEU A 21 -3.23 -34.67 12.04
C LEU A 21 -3.95 -34.14 10.79
N ALA A 22 -5.29 -34.15 10.76
CA ALA A 22 -6.07 -33.58 9.67
C ALA A 22 -5.83 -32.06 9.55
N GLY A 23 -5.75 -31.34 10.67
CA GLY A 23 -5.42 -29.92 10.70
C GLY A 23 -4.02 -29.62 10.14
N GLN A 24 -3.00 -30.41 10.50
CA GLN A 24 -1.65 -30.27 9.94
C GLN A 24 -1.62 -30.51 8.42
N LEU A 25 -2.37 -31.49 7.92
CA LEU A 25 -2.44 -31.78 6.49
C LEU A 25 -3.18 -30.68 5.71
N CYS A 26 -4.29 -30.15 6.23
CA CYS A 26 -4.98 -29.01 5.61
C CYS A 26 -4.14 -27.74 5.61
N LYS A 27 -3.46 -27.41 6.72
CA LYS A 27 -2.60 -26.22 6.80
C LYS A 27 -1.45 -26.25 5.80
N ASN A 28 -0.86 -27.42 5.55
CA ASN A 28 0.16 -27.59 4.50
C ASN A 28 -0.40 -27.37 3.10
N LYS A 29 -1.65 -27.78 2.83
CA LYS A 29 -2.31 -27.58 1.53
C LYS A 29 -2.66 -26.11 1.30
N GLU A 30 -3.16 -25.40 2.32
CA GLU A 30 -3.43 -23.95 2.24
C GLU A 30 -2.15 -23.13 2.05
N ASN A 31 -1.07 -23.48 2.75
CA ASN A 31 0.24 -22.83 2.54
C ASN A 31 0.81 -23.01 1.13
N ILE A 32 0.47 -24.10 0.43
CA ILE A 32 0.90 -24.29 -0.97
C ILE A 32 0.07 -23.39 -1.90
N VAL A 33 -1.23 -23.25 -1.64
CA VAL A 33 -2.14 -22.45 -2.48
C VAL A 33 -1.93 -20.94 -2.31
N GLU A 34 -1.65 -20.45 -1.09
CA GLU A 34 -1.43 -19.01 -0.85
C GLU A 34 -0.09 -18.48 -1.38
N ASN A 35 0.89 -19.36 -1.61
CA ASN A 35 2.25 -18.96 -1.99
C ASN A 35 2.50 -18.95 -3.50
N GLU A 36 1.50 -19.28 -4.33
CA GLU A 36 1.65 -19.43 -5.77
C GLU A 36 0.63 -18.56 -6.52
N ILE A 37 1.10 -17.48 -7.17
CA ILE A 37 0.27 -16.56 -7.96
C ILE A 37 0.71 -16.65 -9.41
N THR A 38 -0.25 -16.83 -10.33
CA THR A 38 0.01 -16.90 -11.78
C THR A 38 -0.20 -15.53 -12.41
N VAL A 39 0.86 -14.90 -12.91
CA VAL A 39 0.81 -13.64 -13.67
C VAL A 39 1.36 -13.93 -15.07
N ASP A 40 0.59 -13.63 -16.12
CA ASP A 40 0.95 -13.85 -17.53
C ASP A 40 1.49 -15.26 -17.84
N GLY A 41 0.86 -16.30 -17.26
CA GLY A 41 1.22 -17.70 -17.49
C GLY A 41 2.50 -18.17 -16.80
N ARG A 42 3.14 -17.32 -15.96
CA ARG A 42 4.28 -17.71 -15.12
C ARG A 42 3.84 -17.80 -13.66
N SER A 43 4.14 -18.93 -13.03
CA SER A 43 3.88 -19.15 -11.60
C SER A 43 5.00 -18.51 -10.77
N LEU A 44 4.63 -17.56 -9.90
CA LEU A 44 5.55 -16.89 -8.99
C LEU A 44 5.35 -17.42 -7.56
N LYS A 45 6.42 -17.96 -6.98
CA LYS A 45 6.44 -18.49 -5.61
C LYS A 45 6.88 -17.40 -4.64
N ASN A 46 6.07 -17.15 -3.60
CA ASN A 46 6.44 -16.26 -2.51
C ASN A 46 7.67 -16.80 -1.76
N ARG A 47 8.74 -16.01 -1.71
CA ARG A 47 9.96 -16.31 -0.96
C ARG A 47 10.17 -15.23 0.09
N PRO A 48 10.49 -15.60 1.35
CA PRO A 48 10.81 -14.60 2.37
C PRO A 48 11.98 -13.73 1.90
N GLY A 49 11.80 -12.40 1.91
CA GLY A 49 12.79 -11.44 1.43
C GLY A 49 12.53 -10.85 0.02
N LEU A 50 11.50 -11.32 -0.69
CA LEU A 50 11.02 -10.71 -1.93
C LEU A 50 9.54 -10.31 -1.75
N PRO A 51 9.25 -9.06 -1.34
CA PRO A 51 7.86 -8.60 -1.32
C PRO A 51 7.31 -8.59 -2.75
N ILE A 52 6.36 -9.47 -3.05
CA ILE A 52 5.71 -9.58 -4.37
C ILE A 52 5.00 -8.26 -4.75
N PHE A 53 4.65 -7.43 -3.76
CA PHE A 53 4.08 -6.09 -3.95
C PHE A 53 5.10 -4.95 -3.94
N GLY A 54 6.40 -5.25 -4.02
CA GLY A 54 7.46 -4.27 -4.25
C GLY A 54 7.66 -3.99 -5.74
N THR A 55 6.59 -3.82 -6.53
CA THR A 55 6.71 -3.41 -7.94
C THR A 55 7.04 -1.92 -8.00
N VAL A 56 8.32 -1.60 -7.81
CA VAL A 56 8.86 -0.38 -8.41
C VAL A 56 8.80 -0.64 -9.91
N SER A 57 7.81 -0.05 -10.59
CA SER A 57 7.60 -0.20 -12.02
C SER A 57 8.80 0.38 -12.75
N ALA A 58 9.77 -0.48 -13.07
CA ALA A 58 10.95 -0.11 -13.85
C ALA A 58 10.56 -0.03 -15.33
N ALA A 59 10.52 1.20 -15.84
CA ALA A 59 10.59 1.59 -17.25
C ALA A 59 9.70 0.82 -18.23
N THR A 60 8.39 1.10 -18.23
CA THR A 60 7.59 1.00 -19.46
C THR A 60 7.84 2.24 -20.33
N PRO A 61 7.94 2.10 -21.67
CA PRO A 61 8.04 3.25 -22.55
C PRO A 61 6.78 4.13 -22.40
N TYR A 62 7.00 5.43 -22.27
CA TYR A 62 5.97 6.43 -22.00
C TYR A 62 5.09 6.63 -23.25
N THR A 63 3.89 6.06 -23.25
CA THR A 63 2.86 6.35 -24.25
C THR A 63 2.00 7.51 -23.76
N GLU A 64 2.11 8.67 -24.42
CA GLU A 64 1.38 9.92 -24.14
C GLU A 64 -0.10 9.86 -24.54
N SER A 65 -0.90 8.95 -23.97
CA SER A 65 -2.34 8.89 -24.31
C SER A 65 -3.19 8.47 -23.11
N GLY A 66 -3.38 9.40 -22.18
CA GLY A 66 -4.30 9.33 -21.06
C GLY A 66 -4.18 10.59 -20.20
N PRO A 67 -5.18 10.95 -19.36
CA PRO A 67 -5.00 11.98 -18.35
C PRO A 67 -3.84 11.54 -17.44
N LYS A 68 -2.66 12.07 -17.72
CA LYS A 68 -1.40 11.69 -17.07
C LYS A 68 -1.57 11.89 -15.56
N ASP A 69 -1.42 10.83 -14.76
CA ASP A 69 -1.35 10.93 -13.29
C ASP A 69 -0.40 12.08 -12.92
N ARG A 70 -0.95 13.17 -12.40
CA ARG A 70 -0.19 14.40 -12.16
C ARG A 70 0.95 14.13 -11.18
N ILE A 71 0.70 13.28 -10.19
CA ILE A 71 1.68 12.80 -9.21
C ILE A 71 2.87 12.13 -9.91
N SER A 72 2.63 11.27 -10.90
CA SER A 72 3.67 10.58 -11.64
C SER A 72 4.55 11.53 -12.46
N GLN A 73 4.00 12.67 -12.90
CA GLN A 73 4.79 13.73 -13.54
C GLN A 73 5.62 14.52 -12.52
N ILE A 74 5.01 14.89 -11.40
CA ILE A 74 5.66 15.65 -10.33
C ILE A 74 6.81 14.86 -9.73
N MET A 75 6.57 13.58 -9.43
CA MET A 75 7.50 12.70 -8.76
C MET A 75 8.30 11.83 -9.75
N LYS A 76 8.49 12.30 -11.00
CA LYS A 76 9.23 11.58 -12.06
C LYS A 76 10.63 11.14 -11.61
N TYR A 77 11.27 11.92 -10.74
CA TYR A 77 12.62 11.67 -10.23
C TYR A 77 12.64 11.00 -8.85
N GLY A 78 11.50 10.50 -8.37
CA GLY A 78 11.37 9.85 -7.07
C GLY A 78 11.07 10.81 -5.92
N PHE A 79 10.85 10.25 -4.75
CA PHE A 79 10.47 10.98 -3.53
C PHE A 79 11.69 11.34 -2.68
N PRO A 80 11.81 12.60 -2.19
CA PRO A 80 12.85 12.96 -1.20
C PRO A 80 12.73 12.18 0.11
N GLY A 81 11.50 11.80 0.49
CA GLY A 81 11.17 10.98 1.65
C GLY A 81 9.70 10.54 1.58
N LEU A 82 9.25 9.65 2.47
CA LEU A 82 7.91 9.05 2.40
C LEU A 82 7.02 9.33 3.61
N ASP A 83 7.44 10.21 4.54
CA ASP A 83 6.63 10.51 5.73
C ASP A 83 5.46 11.44 5.39
N ASN A 84 4.25 11.07 5.81
CA ASN A 84 3.00 11.83 5.64
C ASN A 84 2.87 12.54 4.28
N VAL A 85 3.08 11.80 3.18
CA VAL A 85 3.00 12.33 1.82
C VAL A 85 1.54 12.53 1.41
N ARG A 86 1.26 13.70 0.81
CA ARG A 86 -0.05 14.12 0.34
C ARG A 86 0.06 14.67 -1.07
N SER A 87 -0.89 14.29 -1.91
CA SER A 87 -1.02 14.78 -3.28
C SER A 87 -2.14 15.81 -3.37
N TYR A 88 -1.83 16.98 -3.92
CA TYR A 88 -2.80 17.99 -4.30
C TYR A 88 -2.89 18.05 -5.83
N GLU A 89 -3.71 18.97 -6.36
CA GLU A 89 -3.98 19.06 -7.79
C GLU A 89 -2.72 19.34 -8.62
N ASP A 90 -1.81 20.20 -8.15
CA ASP A 90 -0.62 20.62 -8.93
C ASP A 90 0.72 20.46 -8.20
N PHE A 91 0.71 20.00 -6.95
CA PHE A 91 1.92 19.79 -6.14
C PHE A 91 1.77 18.60 -5.20
N VAL A 92 2.91 18.08 -4.73
CA VAL A 92 3.00 17.02 -3.72
C VAL A 92 3.74 17.57 -2.49
N LEU A 93 3.30 17.21 -1.30
CA LEU A 93 3.85 17.70 -0.04
C LEU A 93 4.05 16.55 0.93
N SER A 94 5.13 16.60 1.72
CA SER A 94 5.34 15.75 2.90
C SER A 94 5.24 16.60 4.16
N TYR A 95 4.36 16.22 5.09
CA TYR A 95 4.02 17.04 6.25
C TYR A 95 4.69 16.56 7.55
N ASP A 96 5.43 17.44 8.23
CA ASP A 96 6.00 17.15 9.55
C ASP A 96 4.99 17.49 10.65
N ARG A 97 4.37 16.46 11.23
CA ARG A 97 3.40 16.60 12.32
C ARG A 97 4.01 17.18 13.61
N ARG A 98 5.33 17.05 13.81
CA ARG A 98 6.04 17.57 15.00
C ARG A 98 6.32 19.07 14.87
N THR A 99 6.72 19.54 13.70
CA THR A 99 7.03 20.97 13.49
C THR A 99 5.87 21.77 12.92
N ARG A 100 4.78 21.10 12.48
CA ARG A 100 3.58 21.70 11.89
C ARG A 100 3.89 22.50 10.61
N VAL A 101 4.89 22.02 9.88
CA VAL A 101 5.34 22.57 8.59
C VAL A 101 5.69 21.40 7.67
N PRO A 102 5.75 21.59 6.35
CA PRO A 102 6.21 20.53 5.45
C PRO A 102 7.69 20.21 5.66
N HIS A 103 8.03 18.93 5.52
CA HIS A 103 9.41 18.50 5.30
C HIS A 103 9.91 18.98 3.93
N TRP A 104 9.08 18.81 2.91
CA TRP A 104 9.36 19.23 1.54
C TRP A 104 8.06 19.39 0.75
N VAL A 105 8.16 20.17 -0.32
CA VAL A 105 7.13 20.33 -1.36
C VAL A 105 7.79 20.07 -2.70
N PHE A 106 7.07 19.44 -3.62
CA PHE A 106 7.56 19.11 -4.95
C PHE A 106 6.54 19.54 -6.01
N GLU A 107 7.01 20.22 -7.05
CA GLU A 107 6.20 20.79 -8.12
C GLU A 107 6.80 20.43 -9.48
N HIS A 108 5.95 20.25 -10.49
CA HIS A 108 6.36 20.11 -11.88
C HIS A 108 5.81 21.26 -12.71
N LEU A 109 6.69 22.19 -13.05
CA LEU A 109 6.34 23.42 -13.75
C LEU A 109 6.44 23.22 -15.27
N THR A 110 5.44 23.74 -15.98
CA THR A 110 5.47 23.89 -17.43
C THR A 110 5.16 25.34 -17.78
N ARG A 111 5.55 25.79 -18.97
CA ARG A 111 5.23 27.15 -19.45
C ARG A 111 3.73 27.44 -19.37
N ALA A 112 2.88 26.46 -19.66
CA ALA A 112 1.44 26.62 -19.61
C ALA A 112 0.92 26.85 -18.18
N HIS A 113 1.45 26.15 -17.18
CA HIS A 113 0.95 26.22 -15.80
C HIS A 113 1.37 27.51 -15.08
N VAL A 114 2.49 28.11 -15.45
CA VAL A 114 2.99 29.36 -14.85
C VAL A 114 2.54 30.62 -15.61
N SER A 115 1.93 30.45 -16.79
CA SER A 115 1.43 31.58 -17.57
C SER A 115 0.25 32.24 -16.85
N LYS A 116 0.19 33.58 -16.90
CA LYS A 116 -0.91 34.33 -16.29
C LYS A 116 -2.23 33.87 -16.92
N ASN A 117 -3.17 33.47 -16.06
CA ASN A 117 -4.51 33.09 -16.45
C ASN A 117 -5.50 34.10 -15.89
N ASP A 118 -6.25 34.78 -16.75
CA ASP A 118 -7.23 35.81 -16.34
C ASP A 118 -8.41 35.22 -15.55
N GLN A 119 -8.59 33.90 -15.58
CA GLN A 119 -9.60 33.19 -14.79
C GLN A 119 -9.15 32.91 -13.34
N VAL A 120 -7.85 33.05 -13.04
CA VAL A 120 -7.27 32.73 -11.73
C VAL A 120 -6.93 34.02 -10.99
N ASP A 121 -7.59 34.24 -9.86
CA ASP A 121 -7.44 35.45 -9.05
C ASP A 121 -6.99 35.09 -7.63
N ARG A 122 -5.74 35.44 -7.29
CA ARG A 122 -5.13 35.16 -5.98
C ARG A 122 -5.77 35.97 -4.84
N SER A 123 -6.47 37.07 -5.14
CA SER A 123 -7.15 37.84 -4.11
C SER A 123 -8.32 37.09 -3.47
N LYS A 124 -8.80 36.02 -4.12
CA LYS A 124 -9.85 35.11 -3.62
C LYS A 124 -9.31 33.94 -2.79
N CYS A 125 -7.99 33.85 -2.60
CA CYS A 125 -7.36 32.79 -1.83
C CYS A 125 -7.19 33.22 -0.37
N ASP A 126 -7.73 32.42 0.55
CA ASP A 126 -7.60 32.62 1.99
C ASP A 126 -6.65 31.57 2.60
N PHE A 127 -5.90 31.96 3.64
CA PHE A 127 -5.16 30.99 4.45
C PHE A 127 -6.12 30.22 5.36
N LYS A 128 -6.18 28.90 5.16
CA LYS A 128 -7.00 27.98 5.96
C LYS A 128 -6.17 26.76 6.37
N PRO A 129 -6.38 26.22 7.58
CA PRO A 129 -5.73 24.97 7.98
C PRO A 129 -6.26 23.81 7.14
N ASP A 130 -5.41 22.82 6.90
CA ASP A 130 -5.82 21.60 6.21
C ASP A 130 -6.62 20.69 7.15
N GLU A 131 -7.91 20.49 6.86
CA GLU A 131 -8.82 19.66 7.65
C GLU A 131 -8.50 18.16 7.53
N SER A 132 -7.73 17.75 6.53
CA SER A 132 -7.26 16.37 6.38
C SER A 132 -6.13 16.01 7.35
N ILE A 133 -5.56 16.99 8.06
CA ILE A 133 -4.56 16.81 9.10
C ILE A 133 -5.27 16.76 10.46
N HIS A 134 -4.93 15.75 11.27
CA HIS A 134 -5.52 15.59 12.59
C HIS A 134 -5.33 16.87 13.44
N PRO A 135 -6.35 17.33 14.20
CA PRO A 135 -6.34 18.62 14.89
C PRO A 135 -5.15 18.90 15.82
N PHE A 136 -4.47 17.87 16.33
CA PHE A 136 -3.28 18.01 17.19
C PHE A 136 -2.01 18.42 16.42
N PHE A 137 -2.03 18.33 15.09
CA PHE A 137 -0.85 18.52 14.24
C PHE A 137 -1.07 19.58 13.14
N ARG A 138 -2.20 20.29 13.13
CA ARG A 138 -2.49 21.39 12.20
C ARG A 138 -2.15 22.75 12.79
#